data_AF-A0A7V3BJV5-F1
#
_entry.id   AF-A0A7V3BJV5-F1
#
_cell.length_a   1.000
_cell.length_b   1.000
_cell.length_c   1.000
_cell.angle_alpha   90.00
_cell.angle_beta   90.00
_cell.angle_gamma   90.00
#
_symmetry.space_group_name_H-M   'P 1'
#
loop_
_entity.id
_entity.type
_entity.pdbx_description
1 polymer ?
#
loop_
_entity_poly.entity_id
_entity_poly.type
_entity_poly.pdbx_seq_one_letter_code
_entity_poly.pdbx_strand_id
1 'polypeptide(L)'
;MPPKIVGLLTDFGSRDPFVGVMKGVMLGINPTLQFIDISHEITPQCIREAAIMLAFTFSYLPVGSLVVVVVDPGVGGDRRPIVAETAHYTFVGPDNGVFGPVLDACQAQRVIHVSREEYCRRPISRTFHGRDVFAPVAAWLSRGIDAGAMGQAIDDYVRLPLPAPQVLADGALAGEVIYQDRFGNLITNLLESWMIQQWGPPPWGTIVAHVEKSVVYGMDTYYAQRDPQSLGLIVNSWGVLEIFANHGHAGQIIGAAEGSPVHVRRAKP
;
A
#
# COMPACT_ATOMS: atom_id res chain seq x y z
N MET A 1 -17.07 23.50 8.38
CA MET A 1 -15.86 22.65 8.51
C MET A 1 -15.25 22.51 7.12
N PRO A 2 -13.92 22.45 6.97
CA PRO A 2 -13.31 22.19 5.67
C PRO A 2 -13.82 20.85 5.10
N PRO A 3 -13.89 20.70 3.77
CA PRO A 3 -14.30 19.46 3.13
C PRO A 3 -13.40 18.32 3.60
N LYS A 4 -14.02 17.18 3.93
CA LYS A 4 -13.26 15.96 4.26
C LYS A 4 -12.77 15.31 2.99
N ILE A 5 -11.52 14.86 3.02
CA ILE A 5 -10.89 14.13 1.91
C ILE A 5 -11.08 12.64 2.13
N VAL A 6 -11.44 11.95 1.05
CA VAL A 6 -11.50 10.49 0.98
C VAL A 6 -10.51 10.01 -0.08
N GLY A 7 -9.46 9.32 0.36
CA GLY A 7 -8.55 8.55 -0.49
C GLY A 7 -9.23 7.24 -0.93
N LEU A 8 -9.06 6.84 -2.19
CA LEU A 8 -9.62 5.59 -2.73
C LEU A 8 -8.53 4.70 -3.30
N LEU A 9 -8.47 3.45 -2.84
CA LEU A 9 -7.58 2.41 -3.36
C LEU A 9 -8.39 1.16 -3.69
N THR A 10 -8.43 0.72 -4.95
CA THR A 10 -9.23 -0.44 -5.36
C THR A 10 -8.54 -1.27 -6.45
N ASP A 11 -9.09 -2.43 -6.75
CA ASP A 11 -8.72 -3.30 -7.88
C ASP A 11 -9.78 -3.33 -9.01
N PHE A 12 -10.70 -2.36 -9.01
CA PHE A 12 -11.83 -2.28 -9.95
C PHE A 12 -11.48 -1.83 -11.37
N GLY A 13 -10.27 -1.32 -11.57
CA GLY A 13 -9.90 -0.57 -12.77
C GLY A 13 -10.63 0.77 -12.89
N SER A 14 -10.20 1.54 -13.88
CA SER A 14 -10.79 2.84 -14.25
C SER A 14 -11.80 2.75 -15.40
N ARG A 15 -11.92 1.57 -16.04
CA ARG A 15 -12.83 1.34 -17.18
C ARG A 15 -14.29 1.19 -16.77
N ASP A 16 -14.54 0.47 -15.67
CA ASP A 16 -15.87 0.06 -15.23
C ASP A 16 -16.45 1.04 -14.18
N PRO A 17 -17.79 1.07 -13.99
CA PRO A 17 -18.44 2.16 -13.25
C PRO A 17 -18.29 2.09 -11.72
N PHE A 18 -17.61 1.06 -11.19
CA PHE A 18 -17.64 0.73 -9.77
C PHE A 18 -17.18 1.88 -8.87
N VAL A 19 -16.06 2.52 -9.20
CA VAL A 19 -15.53 3.68 -8.46
C VAL A 19 -16.48 4.87 -8.51
N GLY A 20 -17.02 5.17 -9.70
CA GLY A 20 -17.96 6.28 -9.89
C GLY A 20 -19.23 6.10 -9.06
N VAL A 21 -19.74 4.87 -9.00
CA VAL A 21 -20.90 4.53 -8.16
C VAL A 21 -20.59 4.70 -6.67
N MET A 22 -19.41 4.29 -6.19
CA MET A 22 -19.00 4.51 -4.80
C MET A 22 -18.93 6.00 -4.45
N LYS A 23 -18.31 6.82 -5.30
CA LYS A 23 -18.27 8.28 -5.14
C LYS A 23 -19.66 8.89 -5.13
N GLY A 24 -20.55 8.44 -6.01
CA GLY A 24 -21.95 8.88 -6.04
C GLY A 24 -22.70 8.58 -4.74
N VAL A 25 -22.53 7.38 -4.18
CA VAL A 25 -23.12 7.02 -2.87
C VAL A 25 -22.57 7.92 -1.76
N MET A 26 -21.24 8.13 -1.74
CA MET A 26 -20.61 8.99 -0.74
C MET A 26 -21.10 10.44 -0.81
N LEU A 27 -21.18 11.01 -2.01
CA LEU A 27 -21.68 12.37 -2.24
C LEU A 27 -23.17 12.53 -1.90
N GLY A 28 -23.97 11.47 -2.08
CA GLY A 28 -25.37 11.46 -1.65
C GLY A 28 -25.56 11.62 -0.14
N ILE A 29 -24.57 11.20 0.66
CA ILE A 29 -24.59 11.31 2.12
C ILE A 29 -23.87 12.59 2.59
N ASN A 30 -22.69 12.87 2.02
CA ASN A 30 -21.93 14.09 2.28
C ASN A 30 -21.53 14.78 0.96
N PRO A 31 -22.30 15.80 0.51
CA PRO A 31 -22.04 16.50 -0.74
C PRO A 31 -20.75 17.33 -0.79
N THR A 32 -20.09 17.57 0.35
CA THR A 32 -18.87 18.39 0.41
C THR A 32 -17.59 17.54 0.37
N LEU A 33 -17.68 16.23 0.13
CA LEU A 33 -16.50 15.37 0.04
C LEU A 33 -15.61 15.74 -1.15
N GLN A 34 -14.31 15.64 -0.92
CA GLN A 34 -13.29 15.65 -1.97
C GLN A 34 -12.64 14.28 -2.07
N PHE A 35 -12.41 13.80 -3.29
CA PHE A 35 -11.82 12.49 -3.51
C PHE A 35 -10.40 12.62 -4.04
N ILE A 36 -9.52 11.75 -3.54
CA ILE A 36 -8.20 11.50 -4.11
C ILE A 36 -8.17 10.01 -4.49
N ASP A 37 -8.09 9.72 -5.77
CA ASP A 37 -7.88 8.35 -6.22
C ASP A 37 -6.39 8.03 -6.07
N ILE A 38 -6.08 7.10 -5.16
CA ILE A 38 -4.71 6.61 -4.93
C ILE A 38 -4.34 5.70 -6.10
N SER A 39 -5.15 4.67 -6.33
CA SER A 39 -5.11 3.81 -7.52
C SER A 39 -6.39 2.99 -7.60
N HIS A 40 -6.81 2.68 -8.83
CA HIS A 40 -7.85 1.68 -9.09
C HIS A 40 -7.32 0.48 -9.86
N GLU A 41 -6.02 0.49 -10.17
CA GLU A 41 -5.37 -0.48 -11.05
C GLU A 41 -4.51 -1.46 -10.25
N ILE A 42 -4.81 -1.65 -8.95
CA ILE A 42 -4.20 -2.74 -8.18
C ILE A 42 -4.52 -4.06 -8.88
N THR A 43 -3.55 -4.97 -8.93
CA THR A 43 -3.77 -6.30 -9.54
C THR A 43 -5.01 -6.93 -8.92
N PRO A 44 -5.97 -7.43 -9.74
CA PRO A 44 -7.20 -8.00 -9.24
C PRO A 44 -6.97 -9.00 -8.11
N GLN A 45 -7.63 -8.75 -6.98
CA GLN A 45 -7.60 -9.58 -5.77
C GLN A 45 -6.25 -9.61 -5.03
N CYS A 46 -5.25 -8.81 -5.45
CA CYS A 46 -3.94 -8.78 -4.81
C CYS A 46 -3.93 -7.92 -3.54
N ILE A 47 -4.33 -8.52 -2.42
CA ILE A 47 -4.35 -7.86 -1.10
C ILE A 47 -2.96 -7.36 -0.69
N ARG A 48 -1.90 -8.10 -1.07
CA ARG A 48 -0.51 -7.76 -0.76
C ARG A 48 -0.08 -6.45 -1.42
N GLU A 49 -0.31 -6.33 -2.73
CA GLU A 49 -0.02 -5.11 -3.48
C GLU A 49 -0.81 -3.93 -2.91
N ALA A 50 -2.11 -4.12 -2.63
CA ALA A 50 -2.92 -3.08 -2.00
C ALA A 50 -2.35 -2.61 -0.65
N ALA A 51 -1.91 -3.55 0.20
CA ALA A 51 -1.37 -3.25 1.51
C ALA A 51 -0.04 -2.48 1.42
N ILE A 52 0.85 -2.86 0.50
CA ILE A 52 2.13 -2.21 0.23
C ILE A 52 1.91 -0.80 -0.35
N MET A 53 1.09 -0.70 -1.39
CA MET A 53 0.78 0.58 -2.03
C MET A 53 0.12 1.55 -1.06
N LEU A 54 -0.79 1.06 -0.22
CA LEU A 54 -1.38 1.87 0.85
C LEU A 54 -0.30 2.38 1.80
N ALA A 55 0.59 1.50 2.28
CA ALA A 55 1.66 1.85 3.22
C ALA A 55 2.62 2.92 2.70
N PHE A 56 2.93 2.91 1.40
CA PHE A 56 3.81 3.92 0.80
C PHE A 56 3.12 5.25 0.48
N THR A 57 1.80 5.28 0.34
CA THR A 57 1.11 6.45 -0.23
C THR A 57 0.22 7.21 0.74
N PHE A 58 -0.33 6.55 1.79
CA PHE A 58 -1.35 7.16 2.64
C PHE A 58 -0.88 8.46 3.34
N SER A 59 0.40 8.53 3.72
CA SER A 59 0.95 9.67 4.49
C SER A 59 1.08 10.95 3.66
N TYR A 60 0.98 10.87 2.33
CA TYR A 60 0.93 12.04 1.46
C TYR A 60 -0.48 12.65 1.38
N LEU A 61 -1.50 11.95 1.87
CA LEU A 61 -2.83 12.52 2.00
C LEU A 61 -2.85 13.53 3.16
N PRO A 62 -3.66 14.60 3.06
CA PRO A 62 -3.81 15.56 4.15
C PRO A 62 -4.21 14.88 5.46
N VAL A 63 -3.62 15.34 6.57
CA VAL A 63 -3.93 14.83 7.90
C VAL A 63 -5.43 14.94 8.18
N GLY A 64 -6.01 13.88 8.73
CA GLY A 64 -7.44 13.75 9.02
C GLY A 64 -8.28 13.21 7.86
N SER A 65 -7.62 12.73 6.79
CA SER A 65 -8.28 12.07 5.65
C SER A 65 -8.83 10.70 6.02
N LEU A 66 -9.94 10.35 5.37
CA LEU A 66 -10.47 8.99 5.33
C LEU A 66 -9.83 8.26 4.15
N VAL A 67 -9.57 6.96 4.28
CA VAL A 67 -9.07 6.14 3.18
C VAL A 67 -9.95 4.91 3.05
N VAL A 68 -10.59 4.77 1.90
CA VAL A 68 -11.42 3.61 1.57
C VAL A 68 -10.61 2.68 0.68
N VAL A 69 -10.42 1.45 1.14
CA VAL A 69 -9.70 0.41 0.40
C VAL A 69 -10.65 -0.72 0.06
N VAL A 70 -10.75 -1.05 -1.23
CA VAL A 70 -11.59 -2.15 -1.72
C VAL A 70 -10.80 -3.01 -2.69
N VAL A 71 -10.06 -3.95 -2.10
CA VAL A 71 -9.47 -5.11 -2.77
C VAL A 71 -9.92 -6.31 -1.96
N ASP A 72 -10.98 -6.96 -2.42
CA ASP A 72 -11.83 -7.79 -1.57
C ASP A 72 -12.32 -9.07 -2.27
N PRO A 73 -11.44 -10.07 -2.46
CA PRO A 73 -11.85 -11.36 -3.01
C PRO A 73 -12.88 -12.10 -2.14
N GLY A 74 -12.97 -11.76 -0.85
CA GLY A 74 -13.88 -12.35 0.13
C GLY A 74 -15.24 -11.64 0.24
N VAL A 75 -15.59 -10.76 -0.69
CA VAL A 75 -16.85 -10.00 -0.66
C VAL A 75 -18.06 -10.91 -0.50
N GLY A 76 -19.00 -10.53 0.37
CA GLY A 76 -20.19 -11.32 0.68
C GLY A 76 -19.95 -12.61 1.49
N GLY A 77 -18.70 -12.94 1.80
CA GLY A 77 -18.31 -14.04 2.68
C GLY A 77 -18.24 -13.63 4.15
N ASP A 78 -17.45 -14.37 4.93
CA ASP A 78 -17.38 -14.23 6.39
C ASP A 78 -16.48 -13.08 6.87
N ARG A 79 -15.68 -12.49 5.97
CA ARG A 79 -14.74 -11.42 6.33
C ARG A 79 -15.49 -10.17 6.78
N ARG A 80 -15.05 -9.59 7.90
CA ARG A 80 -15.71 -8.42 8.51
C ARG A 80 -15.47 -7.16 7.68
N PRO A 81 -16.44 -6.24 7.57
CA PRO A 81 -16.16 -4.85 7.23
C PRO A 81 -15.63 -4.12 8.46
N ILE A 82 -14.54 -3.35 8.32
CA ILE A 82 -13.91 -2.66 9.46
C ILE A 82 -13.65 -1.19 9.18
N VAL A 83 -13.66 -0.42 10.27
CA VAL A 83 -13.11 0.94 10.36
C VAL A 83 -11.91 0.87 11.29
N ALA A 84 -10.75 1.36 10.86
CA ALA A 84 -9.56 1.45 11.69
C ALA A 84 -9.12 2.92 11.83
N GLU A 85 -9.03 3.39 13.07
CA GLU A 85 -8.65 4.76 13.41
C GLU A 85 -7.22 4.80 13.92
N THR A 86 -6.47 5.78 13.44
CA THR A 86 -5.15 6.16 13.93
C THR A 86 -5.19 7.61 14.42
N ALA A 87 -4.07 8.12 14.93
CA ALA A 87 -3.97 9.51 15.35
C ALA A 87 -4.31 10.52 14.24
N HIS A 88 -4.12 10.14 12.97
CA HIS A 88 -4.17 11.08 11.84
C HIS A 88 -5.05 10.63 10.69
N TYR A 89 -5.39 9.35 10.59
CA TYR A 89 -6.12 8.80 9.45
C TYR A 89 -7.18 7.80 9.90
N THR A 90 -8.22 7.65 9.10
CA THR A 90 -9.26 6.65 9.31
C THR A 90 -9.39 5.79 8.07
N PHE A 91 -9.23 4.48 8.22
CA PHE A 91 -9.27 3.51 7.14
C PHE A 91 -10.59 2.74 7.17
N VAL A 92 -11.20 2.49 6.01
CA VAL A 92 -12.47 1.78 5.86
C VAL A 92 -12.32 0.72 4.78
N GLY A 93 -12.63 -0.53 5.08
CA GLY A 93 -12.43 -1.61 4.12
C GLY A 93 -12.59 -3.02 4.70
N PRO A 94 -12.16 -4.04 3.95
CA PRO A 94 -12.27 -5.43 4.35
C PRO A 94 -11.25 -5.80 5.44
N ASP A 95 -11.69 -6.61 6.40
CA ASP A 95 -10.82 -7.27 7.37
C ASP A 95 -10.17 -8.51 6.74
N ASN A 96 -9.21 -8.27 5.86
CA ASN A 96 -8.48 -9.31 5.12
C ASN A 96 -6.95 -9.14 5.21
N GLY A 97 -6.48 -8.27 6.11
CA GLY A 97 -5.08 -7.96 6.29
C GLY A 97 -4.56 -6.74 5.52
N VAL A 98 -5.37 -6.13 4.63
CA VAL A 98 -4.93 -4.98 3.81
C VAL A 98 -4.45 -3.78 4.64
N PHE A 99 -5.00 -3.59 5.85
CA PHE A 99 -4.61 -2.50 6.74
C PHE A 99 -3.43 -2.82 7.65
N GLY A 100 -2.96 -4.08 7.72
CA GLY A 100 -1.90 -4.50 8.64
C GLY A 100 -0.69 -3.54 8.67
N PRO A 101 -0.05 -3.27 7.51
CA PRO A 101 1.13 -2.41 7.46
C PRO A 101 0.89 -0.97 7.95
N VAL A 102 -0.23 -0.35 7.58
CA VAL A 102 -0.53 1.02 8.02
C VAL A 102 -0.91 1.10 9.49
N LEU A 103 -1.56 0.07 10.03
CA LEU A 103 -1.89 0.00 11.45
C LEU A 103 -0.65 -0.21 12.32
N ASP A 104 0.37 -0.91 11.80
CA ASP A 104 1.66 -1.04 12.46
C ASP A 104 2.46 0.26 12.39
N ALA A 105 2.50 0.91 11.22
CA ALA A 105 3.22 2.17 11.03
C ALA A 105 2.62 3.34 11.84
N CYS A 106 1.29 3.45 11.89
CA CYS A 106 0.61 4.56 12.57
C CYS A 106 0.18 4.27 14.01
N GLN A 107 0.31 3.03 14.47
CA GLN A 107 -0.28 2.54 15.72
C GLN A 107 -1.80 2.73 15.76
N ALA A 108 -2.54 1.66 15.47
CA ALA A 108 -4.00 1.66 15.57
C ALA A 108 -4.45 2.12 16.98
N GLN A 109 -5.37 3.08 17.03
CA GLN A 109 -6.02 3.52 18.26
C GLN A 109 -7.27 2.70 18.54
N ARG A 110 -8.04 2.40 17.50
CA ARG A 110 -9.30 1.68 17.59
C ARG A 110 -9.61 1.00 16.26
N VAL A 111 -10.05 -0.26 16.31
CA VAL A 111 -10.60 -0.97 15.14
C VAL A 111 -12.01 -1.39 15.47
N ILE A 112 -12.96 -1.05 14.59
CA ILE A 112 -14.39 -1.33 14.75
C ILE A 112 -14.84 -2.31 13.68
N HIS A 113 -15.48 -3.40 14.08
CA HIS A 113 -16.28 -4.22 13.18
C HIS A 113 -17.60 -3.50 12.88
N VAL A 114 -17.83 -3.14 11.62
CA VAL A 114 -19.07 -2.49 11.17
C VAL A 114 -20.20 -3.51 11.09
N SER A 115 -20.99 -3.61 12.15
CA SER A 115 -22.11 -4.56 12.24
C SER A 115 -23.49 -3.89 12.17
N ARG A 116 -23.56 -2.55 12.22
CA ARG A 116 -24.83 -1.81 12.16
C ARG A 116 -25.19 -1.40 10.74
N GLU A 117 -26.20 -2.07 10.20
CA GLU A 117 -26.69 -1.83 8.83
C GLU A 117 -27.38 -0.46 8.62
N GLU A 118 -27.66 0.31 9.67
CA GLU A 118 -28.24 1.66 9.57
C GLU A 118 -27.30 2.66 8.88
N TYR A 119 -25.99 2.37 8.92
CA TYR A 119 -24.95 3.13 8.22
C TYR A 119 -24.61 2.55 6.83
N CYS A 120 -25.34 1.52 6.39
CA CYS A 120 -25.15 0.88 5.10
C CYS A 120 -26.24 1.29 4.10
N ARG A 121 -25.94 1.17 2.81
CA ARG A 121 -26.93 1.34 1.75
C ARG A 121 -27.72 0.03 1.59
N ARG A 122 -29.04 0.13 1.66
CA ARG A 122 -29.94 -1.02 1.49
C ARG A 122 -30.47 -1.13 0.05
N PRO A 123 -30.69 -2.35 -0.47
CA PRO A 123 -30.25 -3.62 0.09
C PRO A 123 -28.74 -3.79 -0.01
N ILE A 124 -28.14 -4.52 0.93
CA ILE A 124 -26.70 -4.85 0.90
C ILE A 124 -26.49 -5.99 -0.10
N SER A 125 -25.80 -5.72 -1.21
CA SER A 125 -25.46 -6.74 -2.20
C SER A 125 -24.31 -7.63 -1.72
N ARG A 126 -24.41 -8.93 -1.98
CA ARG A 126 -23.34 -9.91 -1.71
C ARG A 126 -22.09 -9.72 -2.58
N THR A 127 -22.16 -8.91 -3.63
CA THR A 127 -21.08 -8.76 -4.61
C THR A 127 -20.47 -7.35 -4.64
N PHE A 128 -21.00 -6.40 -3.86
CA PHE A 128 -20.53 -5.02 -3.95
C PHE A 128 -20.56 -4.26 -2.62
N HIS A 129 -19.85 -4.79 -1.62
CA HIS A 129 -19.67 -4.10 -0.34
C HIS A 129 -18.94 -2.76 -0.46
N GLY A 130 -18.15 -2.53 -1.52
CA GLY A 130 -17.62 -1.20 -1.86
C GLY A 130 -18.71 -0.13 -1.92
N ARG A 131 -19.79 -0.40 -2.67
CA ARG A 131 -20.95 0.49 -2.81
C ARG A 131 -21.83 0.47 -1.56
N ASP A 132 -22.12 -0.72 -1.04
CA ASP A 132 -23.21 -0.88 -0.08
C ASP A 132 -22.79 -0.72 1.39
N VAL A 133 -21.51 -0.91 1.70
CA VAL A 133 -20.98 -0.87 3.07
C VAL A 133 -19.89 0.19 3.21
N PHE A 134 -18.80 0.07 2.46
CA PHE A 134 -17.60 0.89 2.68
C PHE A 134 -17.80 2.36 2.30
N ALA A 135 -18.37 2.63 1.12
CA ALA A 135 -18.73 3.98 0.69
C ALA A 135 -19.65 4.70 1.70
N PRO A 136 -20.83 4.18 2.09
CA PRO A 136 -21.70 4.89 3.01
C PRO A 136 -21.10 5.03 4.43
N VAL A 137 -20.35 4.04 4.92
CA VAL A 137 -19.61 4.13 6.20
C VAL A 137 -18.64 5.30 6.18
N ALA A 138 -17.78 5.39 5.16
CA ALA A 138 -16.83 6.49 5.03
C ALA A 138 -17.53 7.85 4.95
N ALA A 139 -18.66 7.92 4.24
CA ALA A 139 -19.45 9.14 4.15
C ALA A 139 -20.05 9.55 5.50
N TRP A 140 -20.56 8.62 6.30
CA TRP A 140 -21.07 8.93 7.64
C TRP A 140 -19.96 9.37 8.61
N LEU A 141 -18.80 8.71 8.57
CA LEU A 141 -17.62 9.14 9.33
C LEU A 141 -17.21 10.57 8.95
N SER A 142 -17.26 10.91 7.66
CA SER A 142 -16.93 12.25 7.17
C SER A 142 -17.89 13.34 7.67
N ARG A 143 -19.09 12.97 8.15
CA ARG A 143 -20.06 13.85 8.80
C ARG A 143 -19.89 13.95 10.32
N GLY A 144 -18.88 13.27 10.88
CA GLY A 144 -18.58 13.28 12.31
C GLY A 144 -19.36 12.25 13.13
N ILE A 145 -19.95 11.24 12.50
CA ILE A 145 -20.47 10.08 13.23
C ILE A 145 -19.27 9.31 13.81
N ASP A 146 -19.31 8.99 15.10
CA ASP A 146 -18.26 8.20 15.76
C ASP A 146 -18.24 6.77 15.20
N ALA A 147 -17.05 6.21 14.95
CA ALA A 147 -16.92 4.85 14.45
C ALA A 147 -17.53 3.82 15.42
N GLY A 148 -17.49 4.05 16.73
CA GLY A 148 -18.11 3.19 17.74
C GLY A 148 -19.64 3.15 17.68
N ALA A 149 -20.29 4.09 17.00
CA ALA A 149 -21.72 3.98 16.72
C ALA A 149 -22.02 2.89 15.68
N MET A 150 -21.05 2.52 14.84
CA MET A 150 -21.23 1.63 13.69
C MET A 150 -21.05 0.15 14.03
N GLY A 151 -20.60 -0.17 15.23
CA GLY A 151 -20.44 -1.54 15.71
C GLY A 151 -19.49 -1.66 16.90
N GLN A 152 -18.91 -2.83 17.09
CA GLN A 152 -18.10 -3.15 18.26
C GLN A 152 -16.60 -2.99 17.98
N ALA A 153 -15.85 -2.56 18.99
CA ALA A 153 -14.39 -2.59 18.94
C ALA A 153 -13.89 -4.04 18.91
N ILE A 154 -12.84 -4.28 18.12
CA ILE A 154 -12.20 -5.58 17.94
C ILE A 154 -10.68 -5.43 18.00
N ASP A 155 -10.01 -6.46 18.53
CA ASP A 155 -8.55 -6.54 18.60
C ASP A 155 -8.01 -7.70 17.75
N ASP A 156 -8.88 -8.60 17.29
CA ASP A 156 -8.58 -9.82 16.55
C ASP A 156 -8.68 -9.63 15.02
N TYR A 157 -8.34 -8.43 14.52
CA TYR A 157 -8.35 -8.14 13.08
C TYR A 157 -7.21 -8.87 12.35
N VAL A 158 -7.45 -9.20 11.08
CA VAL A 158 -6.53 -9.97 10.25
C VAL A 158 -5.27 -9.15 9.98
N ARG A 159 -4.11 -9.81 10.08
CA ARG A 159 -2.80 -9.26 9.74
C ARG A 159 -2.21 -10.05 8.58
N LEU A 160 -1.88 -9.37 7.48
CA LEU A 160 -1.23 -10.00 6.35
C LEU A 160 0.27 -10.20 6.68
N PRO A 161 0.81 -11.44 6.59
CA PRO A 161 2.24 -11.65 6.75
C PRO A 161 2.97 -11.07 5.55
N LEU A 162 3.68 -9.96 5.77
CA LEU A 162 4.62 -9.40 4.81
C LEU A 162 6.02 -9.98 5.04
N PRO A 163 6.82 -10.13 3.97
CA PRO A 163 8.19 -10.60 4.08
C PRO A 163 9.01 -9.54 4.81
N ALA A 164 9.61 -9.94 5.92
CA ALA A 164 10.51 -9.08 6.66
C ALA A 164 11.92 -9.21 6.06
N PRO A 165 12.59 -8.10 5.76
CA PRO A 165 14.00 -8.16 5.40
C PRO A 165 14.84 -8.71 6.57
N GLN A 166 16.02 -9.23 6.26
CA GLN A 166 16.91 -9.85 7.24
C GLN A 166 18.33 -9.33 7.10
N VAL A 167 19.03 -9.22 8.22
CA VAL A 167 20.49 -9.02 8.22
C VAL A 167 21.14 -10.40 8.32
N LEU A 168 21.93 -10.75 7.32
CA LEU A 168 22.66 -12.01 7.26
C LEU A 168 23.92 -11.96 8.14
N ALA A 169 24.46 -13.13 8.48
CA ALA A 169 25.62 -13.25 9.36
C ALA A 169 26.89 -12.53 8.85
N ASP A 170 26.99 -12.31 7.54
CA ASP A 170 28.09 -11.59 6.90
C ASP A 170 27.84 -10.07 6.77
N GLY A 171 26.73 -9.57 7.31
CA GLY A 171 26.32 -8.16 7.25
C GLY A 171 25.61 -7.75 5.96
N ALA A 172 25.31 -8.71 5.07
CA ALA A 172 24.44 -8.46 3.91
C ALA A 172 22.98 -8.32 4.34
N LEU A 173 22.22 -7.55 3.57
CA LEU A 173 20.77 -7.41 3.71
C LEU A 173 20.08 -8.35 2.73
N ALA A 174 19.20 -9.20 3.22
CA ALA A 174 18.34 -10.05 2.40
C ALA A 174 16.90 -9.51 2.43
N GLY A 175 16.29 -9.43 1.27
CA GLY A 175 14.92 -9.00 1.06
C GLY A 175 14.35 -9.63 -0.20
N GLU A 176 13.28 -9.05 -0.71
CA GLU A 176 12.65 -9.46 -1.96
C GLU A 176 12.06 -8.26 -2.70
N VAL A 177 11.81 -8.46 -4.00
CA VAL A 177 10.99 -7.55 -4.80
C VAL A 177 9.55 -7.64 -4.29
N ILE A 178 8.97 -6.52 -3.89
CA ILE A 178 7.60 -6.46 -3.35
C ILE A 178 6.60 -5.77 -4.28
N TYR A 179 7.10 -5.06 -5.28
CA TYR A 179 6.27 -4.38 -6.27
C TYR A 179 7.10 -4.13 -7.53
N GLN A 180 6.47 -4.25 -8.70
CA GLN A 180 7.05 -3.83 -9.96
C GLN A 180 6.23 -2.68 -10.53
N ASP A 181 6.85 -1.52 -10.75
CA ASP A 181 6.14 -0.39 -11.31
C ASP A 181 5.85 -0.55 -12.81
N ARG A 182 5.06 0.39 -13.35
CA ARG A 182 4.70 0.41 -14.77
C ARG A 182 5.90 0.61 -15.72
N PHE A 183 6.99 1.19 -15.25
CA PHE A 183 8.22 1.34 -16.03
C PHE A 183 9.05 0.06 -16.04
N GLY A 184 8.72 -0.89 -15.17
CA GLY A 184 9.41 -2.16 -15.03
C GLY A 184 10.53 -2.13 -14.00
N ASN A 185 10.59 -1.10 -13.15
CA ASN A 185 11.50 -1.05 -12.02
C ASN A 185 11.04 -2.03 -10.94
N LEU A 186 12.00 -2.62 -10.24
CA LEU A 186 11.76 -3.60 -9.18
C LEU A 186 11.95 -2.92 -7.82
N ILE A 187 10.86 -2.69 -7.12
CA ILE A 187 10.84 -2.07 -5.79
C ILE A 187 10.95 -3.19 -4.75
N THR A 188 11.88 -3.04 -3.81
CA THR A 188 12.16 -4.06 -2.79
C THR A 188 11.62 -3.68 -1.41
N ASN A 189 11.57 -4.65 -0.48
CA ASN A 189 11.28 -4.36 0.93
C ASN A 189 12.49 -3.81 1.73
N LEU A 190 13.61 -3.51 1.08
CA LEU A 190 14.82 -3.01 1.75
C LEU A 190 14.75 -1.50 1.93
N LEU A 191 14.39 -1.07 3.14
CA LEU A 191 14.32 0.34 3.51
C LEU A 191 15.72 0.97 3.60
N GLU A 192 15.82 2.22 3.17
CA GLU A 192 17.03 3.04 3.36
C GLU A 192 17.40 3.14 4.84
N SER A 193 16.41 3.26 5.73
CA SER A 193 16.65 3.32 7.18
C SER A 193 17.39 2.09 7.71
N TRP A 194 17.13 0.90 7.14
CA TRP A 194 17.85 -0.32 7.48
C TRP A 194 19.26 -0.31 6.93
N MET A 195 19.45 0.17 5.70
CA MET A 195 20.78 0.34 5.10
C MET A 195 21.62 1.32 5.93
N ILE A 196 21.03 2.43 6.39
CA ILE A 196 21.67 3.40 7.29
C ILE A 196 22.02 2.75 8.63
N GLN A 197 21.11 1.98 9.21
CA GLN A 197 21.37 1.29 10.48
C GLN A 197 22.53 0.29 10.36
N GLN A 198 22.61 -0.45 9.26
CA GLN A 198 23.66 -1.46 9.06
C GLN A 198 25.01 -0.86 8.64
N TRP A 199 25.00 0.16 7.79
CA TRP A 199 26.20 0.62 7.10
C TRP A 199 26.60 2.07 7.38
N GLY A 200 25.82 2.80 8.18
CA GLY A 200 25.97 4.24 8.39
C GLY A 200 25.31 5.08 7.29
N PRO A 201 25.30 6.42 7.40
CA PRO A 201 24.75 7.29 6.37
C PRO A 201 25.54 7.20 5.05
N PRO A 202 24.92 7.48 3.89
CA PRO A 202 25.63 7.52 2.60
C PRO A 202 26.71 8.62 2.56
N PRO A 203 27.71 8.53 1.65
CA PRO A 203 27.83 7.53 0.59
C PRO A 203 28.36 6.17 1.08
N TRP A 204 27.72 5.07 0.63
CA TRP A 204 28.07 3.71 1.07
C TRP A 204 29.23 3.05 0.32
N GLY A 205 29.82 3.74 -0.66
CA GLY A 205 30.81 3.16 -1.59
C GLY A 205 30.14 2.21 -2.59
N THR A 206 30.85 1.14 -2.99
CA THR A 206 30.31 0.16 -3.94
C THR A 206 29.30 -0.76 -3.26
N ILE A 207 28.02 -0.59 -3.58
CA ILE A 207 26.97 -1.55 -3.27
C ILE A 207 26.92 -2.63 -4.36
N VAL A 208 26.62 -3.86 -3.96
CA VAL A 208 26.37 -4.99 -4.86
C VAL A 208 25.02 -5.59 -4.49
N ALA A 209 24.08 -5.59 -5.42
CA ALA A 209 22.81 -6.31 -5.28
C ALA A 209 22.80 -7.54 -6.18
N HIS A 210 22.48 -8.69 -5.60
CA HIS A 210 22.20 -9.93 -6.30
C HIS A 210 20.67 -10.09 -6.38
N VAL A 211 20.16 -10.23 -7.59
CA VAL A 211 18.72 -10.41 -7.86
C VAL A 211 18.59 -11.52 -8.89
N GLU A 212 17.97 -12.62 -8.51
CA GLU A 212 17.97 -13.84 -9.32
C GLU A 212 19.40 -14.24 -9.74
N LYS A 213 19.68 -14.28 -11.05
CA LYS A 213 21.00 -14.59 -11.63
C LYS A 213 21.82 -13.34 -11.95
N SER A 214 21.27 -12.15 -11.74
CA SER A 214 21.87 -10.87 -12.10
C SER A 214 22.61 -10.25 -10.92
N VAL A 215 23.64 -9.47 -11.23
CA VAL A 215 24.40 -8.69 -10.25
C VAL A 215 24.44 -7.24 -10.71
N VAL A 216 23.97 -6.33 -9.86
CA VAL A 216 23.93 -4.89 -10.13
C VAL A 216 24.86 -4.17 -9.15
N TYR A 217 25.67 -3.26 -9.67
CA TYR A 217 26.74 -2.58 -8.91
C TYR A 217 26.48 -1.09 -8.79
N GLY A 218 26.84 -0.52 -7.63
CA GLY A 218 26.80 0.91 -7.36
C GLY A 218 25.52 1.36 -6.66
N MET A 219 25.41 2.67 -6.45
CA MET A 219 24.20 3.34 -5.98
C MET A 219 24.10 4.66 -6.73
N ASP A 220 23.06 4.78 -7.53
CA ASP A 220 22.76 5.94 -8.36
C ASP A 220 21.87 6.91 -7.56
N THR A 221 21.96 8.19 -7.89
CA THR A 221 21.12 9.28 -7.40
C THR A 221 20.05 9.70 -8.42
N TYR A 222 20.20 9.32 -9.68
CA TYR A 222 19.19 9.51 -10.73
C TYR A 222 19.33 8.49 -11.87
N TYR A 223 18.21 8.18 -12.54
CA TYR A 223 18.13 7.14 -13.58
C TYR A 223 19.13 7.31 -14.74
N ALA A 224 19.33 8.55 -15.22
CA ALA A 224 20.19 8.86 -16.36
C ALA A 224 21.71 8.77 -16.09
N GLN A 225 22.15 8.34 -14.90
CA GLN A 225 23.56 8.02 -14.62
C GLN A 225 24.04 6.75 -15.31
N ARG A 226 23.10 5.90 -15.72
CA ARG A 226 23.38 4.67 -16.45
C ARG A 226 23.16 4.86 -17.93
N ASP A 227 23.95 4.16 -18.75
CA ASP A 227 23.69 4.08 -20.18
C ASP A 227 22.31 3.45 -20.43
N PRO A 228 21.64 3.78 -21.55
CA PRO A 228 20.36 3.17 -21.89
C PRO A 228 20.41 1.64 -21.81
N GLN A 229 19.34 1.05 -21.28
CA GLN A 229 19.16 -0.37 -20.96
C GLN A 229 20.08 -0.94 -19.88
N SER A 230 20.99 -0.14 -19.31
CA SER A 230 21.85 -0.60 -18.22
C SER A 230 21.12 -0.58 -16.89
N LEU A 231 21.35 -1.62 -16.08
CA LEU A 231 20.79 -1.75 -14.74
C LEU A 231 21.49 -0.82 -13.75
N GLY A 232 20.71 -0.27 -12.82
CA GLY A 232 21.18 0.56 -11.72
C GLY A 232 20.43 0.25 -10.43
N LEU A 233 20.95 0.80 -9.33
CA LEU A 233 20.34 0.72 -8.00
C LEU A 233 20.10 2.14 -7.52
N ILE A 234 18.92 2.42 -6.97
CA ILE A 234 18.58 3.73 -6.42
C ILE A 234 17.76 3.55 -5.15
N VAL A 235 17.89 4.47 -4.20
CA VAL A 235 16.86 4.63 -3.16
C VAL A 235 15.79 5.53 -3.73
N ASN A 236 14.59 4.99 -3.93
CA ASN A 236 13.50 5.73 -4.57
C ASN A 236 12.81 6.71 -3.59
N SER A 237 11.80 7.42 -4.06
CA SER A 237 11.09 8.45 -3.28
C SER A 237 10.27 7.90 -2.10
N TRP A 238 10.09 6.58 -2.00
CA TRP A 238 9.48 5.93 -0.84
C TRP A 238 10.53 5.48 0.19
N GLY A 239 11.82 5.77 -0.03
CA GLY A 239 12.89 5.41 0.88
C GLY A 239 13.20 3.92 0.89
N VAL A 240 12.98 3.23 -0.23
CA VAL A 240 13.32 1.81 -0.42
C VAL A 240 14.28 1.62 -1.58
N LEU A 241 15.06 0.56 -1.53
CA LEU A 241 15.93 0.16 -2.63
C LEU A 241 15.10 -0.29 -3.83
N GLU A 242 15.42 0.28 -4.97
CA GLU A 242 14.82 0.00 -6.28
C GLU A 242 15.93 -0.42 -7.25
N ILE A 243 15.64 -1.46 -8.06
CA ILE A 243 16.47 -1.84 -9.20
C ILE A 243 15.77 -1.33 -10.46
N PHE A 244 16.47 -0.51 -11.23
CA PHE A 244 15.94 0.11 -12.44
C PHE A 244 16.78 -0.22 -13.68
N ALA A 245 16.24 0.07 -14.85
CA ALA A 245 16.98 0.09 -16.11
C ALA A 245 16.75 1.42 -16.81
N ASN A 246 17.82 2.19 -17.10
CA ASN A 246 17.63 3.50 -17.74
C ASN A 246 16.99 3.32 -19.13
N HIS A 247 15.85 3.95 -19.41
CA HIS A 247 15.09 3.75 -20.66
C HIS A 247 14.84 2.26 -21.01
N GLY A 248 14.70 1.40 -20.00
CA GLY A 248 14.48 -0.02 -20.16
C GLY A 248 13.53 -0.57 -19.09
N HIS A 249 13.33 -1.89 -19.10
CA HIS A 249 12.46 -2.58 -18.15
C HIS A 249 13.29 -3.56 -17.32
N ALA A 250 13.62 -3.21 -16.07
CA ALA A 250 14.51 -3.99 -15.23
C ALA A 250 14.00 -5.42 -14.98
N GLY A 251 12.71 -5.58 -14.68
CA GLY A 251 12.09 -6.90 -14.50
C GLY A 251 12.28 -7.86 -15.69
N GLN A 252 12.11 -7.37 -16.93
CA GLN A 252 12.32 -8.16 -18.14
C GLN A 252 13.79 -8.49 -18.39
N ILE A 253 14.70 -7.52 -18.17
CA ILE A 253 16.14 -7.71 -18.37
C ILE A 253 16.69 -8.76 -17.38
N ILE A 254 16.24 -8.69 -16.12
CA ILE A 254 16.69 -9.59 -15.05
C ILE A 254 15.94 -10.93 -15.10
N GLY A 255 14.70 -10.94 -15.57
CA GLY A 255 13.78 -12.06 -15.40
C GLY A 255 13.25 -12.18 -13.96
N ALA A 256 13.12 -11.05 -13.26
CA ALA A 256 12.62 -10.99 -11.88
C ALA A 256 11.21 -10.38 -11.82
N ALA A 257 10.45 -10.76 -10.79
CA ALA A 257 9.10 -10.29 -10.52
C ALA A 257 8.89 -10.17 -9.01
N GLU A 258 7.68 -9.84 -8.57
CA GLU A 258 7.32 -9.87 -7.15
C GLU A 258 7.64 -11.24 -6.52
N GLY A 259 8.23 -11.20 -5.33
CA GLY A 259 8.75 -12.37 -4.61
C GLY A 259 10.17 -12.80 -5.00
N SER A 260 10.77 -12.23 -6.05
CA SER A 260 12.17 -12.52 -6.39
C SER A 260 13.11 -12.09 -5.26
N PRO A 261 14.01 -12.97 -4.77
CA PRO A 261 14.92 -12.65 -3.68
C PRO A 261 15.98 -11.63 -4.09
N VAL A 262 16.30 -10.73 -3.16
CA VAL A 262 17.28 -9.64 -3.34
C VAL A 262 18.27 -9.65 -2.19
N HIS A 263 19.55 -9.79 -2.49
CA HIS A 263 20.62 -9.78 -1.49
C HIS A 263 21.57 -8.62 -1.76
N VAL A 264 21.77 -7.74 -0.79
CA VAL A 264 22.51 -6.49 -0.96
C VAL A 264 23.63 -6.41 0.05
N ARG A 265 24.83 -6.05 -0.41
CA ARG A 265 26.00 -5.89 0.47
C ARG A 265 26.87 -4.73 0.01
N ARG A 266 27.68 -4.21 0.93
CA ARG A 266 28.84 -3.39 0.58
C ARG A 266 29.94 -4.30 0.03
N ALA A 267 30.53 -3.93 -1.11
CA ALA A 267 31.77 -4.55 -1.54
C ALA A 267 32.85 -4.25 -0.48
N LYS A 268 33.68 -5.26 -0.17
CA LYS A 268 34.88 -5.02 0.63
C LYS A 268 35.82 -4.14 -0.21
N PRO A 269 36.45 -3.12 0.40
CA PRO A 269 37.45 -2.31 -0.27
C PRO A 269 38.62 -3.15 -0.78
#